data_AF-K6ZAR9-F1
#
_entry.id   AF-K6ZAR9-F1
#
_cell.length_a   1.000
_cell.length_b   1.000
_cell.length_c   1.000
_cell.angle_alpha   90.00
_cell.angle_beta   90.00
_cell.angle_gamma   90.00
#
_symmetry.space_group_name_H-M   'P 1'
#
loop_
_entity.id
_entity.type
_entity.pdbx_description
1 polymer ?
#
loop_
_entity_poly.entity_id
_entity_poly.type
_entity_poly.pdbx_seq_one_letter_code
_entity_poly.pdbx_strand_id
1 'polypeptide(L)'
;MQRGIEYLSDPHSQITFISKTPLSHEIQGSEQAKFLLCAKFQTVVGVGYIDEDASIGSLNARLLDEFDNLQGGLTVSPKTLDKTEKVKRWRELWSQLKVI
;
A
#
# COMPACT_ATOMS: atom_id res chain seq x y z
N MET A 1 -8.36 3.00 -17.19
CA MET A 1 -7.10 3.75 -16.94
C MET A 1 -6.29 3.00 -15.92
N GLN A 2 -5.16 2.43 -16.32
CA GLN A 2 -4.24 1.75 -15.42
C GLN A 2 -3.43 2.83 -14.70
N ARG A 3 -3.69 3.04 -13.40
CA ARG A 3 -2.86 3.93 -12.57
C ARG A 3 -1.51 3.21 -12.49
N GLY A 4 -0.50 3.66 -13.23
CA GLY A 4 0.82 3.02 -13.30
C GLY A 4 1.56 3.14 -11.96
N ILE A 5 1.06 2.44 -10.94
CA ILE A 5 1.56 2.46 -9.56
C ILE A 5 2.46 1.26 -9.37
N GLU A 6 3.62 1.49 -8.77
CA GLU A 6 4.51 0.45 -8.30
C GLU A 6 4.55 0.52 -6.77
N TYR A 7 4.43 -0.64 -6.14
CA TYR A 7 4.28 -0.76 -4.70
C TYR A 7 5.60 -1.21 -4.09
N LEU A 8 6.10 -0.43 -3.13
CA LEU A 8 7.28 -0.80 -2.33
C LEU A 8 6.82 -1.22 -0.93
N SER A 9 7.28 -2.38 -0.49
CA SER A 9 7.14 -2.85 0.88
C SER A 9 8.29 -3.79 1.23
N ASP A 10 8.55 -3.91 2.52
CA ASP A 10 9.49 -4.85 3.10
C ASP A 10 8.94 -5.23 4.49
N PRO A 11 8.71 -6.53 4.78
CA PRO A 11 8.12 -6.99 6.04
C PRO A 11 8.96 -6.64 7.29
N HIS A 12 10.22 -6.27 7.12
CA HIS A 12 11.11 -5.84 8.19
C HIS A 12 11.24 -4.31 8.29
N SER A 13 10.47 -3.56 7.49
CA SER A 13 10.49 -2.11 7.44
C SER A 13 9.23 -1.46 8.03
N GLN A 14 9.29 -0.15 8.22
CA GLN A 14 8.16 0.68 8.63
C GLN A 14 7.91 1.79 7.60
N ILE A 15 6.65 1.99 7.25
CA ILE A 15 6.16 3.09 6.43
C ILE A 15 5.35 4.03 7.34
N THR A 16 5.73 5.31 7.36
CA THR A 16 4.96 6.35 8.05
C THR A 16 4.47 7.38 7.03
N PHE A 17 3.15 7.49 6.87
CA PHE A 17 2.55 8.60 6.14
C PHE A 17 2.27 9.75 7.10
N ILE A 18 2.82 10.93 6.81
CA ILE A 18 2.60 12.16 7.57
C ILE A 18 1.84 13.13 6.68
N SER A 19 0.67 13.58 7.11
CA SER A 19 -0.13 14.53 6.34
C SER A 19 -0.71 15.65 7.21
N LYS A 20 -0.78 16.86 6.65
CA LYS A 20 -1.42 18.00 7.33
C LYS A 20 -2.94 17.89 7.39
N THR A 21 -3.51 17.15 6.45
CA THR A 21 -4.95 16.86 6.37
C THR A 21 -5.13 15.35 6.29
N PRO A 22 -6.22 14.78 6.84
CA PRO A 22 -6.47 13.34 6.74
C PRO A 22 -6.38 12.85 5.30
N LEU A 23 -5.73 11.70 5.09
CA LEU A 23 -5.73 11.04 3.79
C LEU A 23 -7.14 10.57 3.45
N SER A 24 -7.52 10.63 2.17
CA SER A 24 -8.75 10.01 1.72
C SER A 24 -8.55 8.51 1.57
N HIS A 25 -9.62 7.74 1.77
CA HIS A 25 -9.58 6.29 1.66
C HIS A 25 -10.56 5.81 0.59
N GLU A 26 -10.08 4.99 -0.34
CA GLU A 26 -10.93 4.25 -1.27
C GLU A 26 -10.81 2.76 -0.98
N ILE A 27 -11.96 2.08 -0.90
CA ILE A 27 -12.02 0.62 -0.81
C ILE A 27 -12.35 0.10 -2.21
N GLN A 28 -11.51 -0.79 -2.74
CA GLN A 28 -11.76 -1.42 -4.05
C GLN A 28 -11.53 -2.94 -3.95
N GLY A 29 -12.30 -3.73 -4.72
CA GLY A 29 -12.10 -5.18 -4.83
C GLY A 29 -12.65 -5.95 -3.62
N SER A 30 -11.82 -6.79 -2.97
CA SER A 30 -12.25 -7.68 -1.88
C SER A 30 -12.64 -6.97 -0.56
N GLU A 31 -12.69 -5.64 -0.59
CA GLU A 31 -13.05 -4.71 0.50
C GLU A 31 -12.09 -4.65 1.69
N GLN A 32 -10.99 -5.42 1.66
CA GLN A 32 -10.09 -5.54 2.81
C GLN A 32 -8.95 -4.52 2.79
N ALA A 33 -8.43 -4.17 1.61
CA ALA A 33 -7.36 -3.20 1.46
C ALA A 33 -7.93 -1.80 1.19
N LYS A 34 -7.39 -0.80 1.90
CA LYS A 34 -7.73 0.62 1.75
C LYS A 34 -6.64 1.30 0.94
N PHE A 35 -7.00 1.86 -0.20
CA PHE A 35 -6.13 2.78 -0.92
C PHE A 35 -6.08 4.09 -0.17
N LEU A 36 -4.88 4.61 0.07
CA LEU A 36 -4.64 5.87 0.74
C LEU A 36 -4.34 6.93 -0.33
N LEU A 37 -5.10 8.01 -0.32
CA LEU A 37 -5.00 9.06 -1.33
C LEU A 37 -4.69 10.41 -0.69
N CYS A 38 -3.84 11.19 -1.36
CA CYS A 38 -3.70 12.60 -1.04
C CYS A 38 -5.03 13.31 -1.35
N ALA A 39 -5.67 13.90 -0.33
CA ALA A 39 -6.99 14.52 -0.47
C ALA A 39 -7.03 15.61 -1.57
N LYS A 40 -5.94 16.36 -1.74
CA LYS A 40 -5.86 17.47 -2.71
C LYS A 40 -5.73 17.00 -4.16
N PHE A 41 -4.84 16.03 -4.41
CA PHE A 41 -4.47 15.62 -5.77
C PHE A 41 -5.10 14.30 -6.21
N GLN A 42 -5.79 13.61 -5.29
CA GLN A 42 -6.37 12.28 -5.51
C GLN A 42 -5.33 11.24 -6.00
N THR A 43 -4.07 11.49 -5.68
CA THR A 43 -2.95 10.59 -5.98
C THR A 43 -2.88 9.50 -4.92
N VAL A 44 -2.80 8.24 -5.34
CA VAL A 44 -2.59 7.11 -4.43
C VAL A 44 -1.17 7.19 -3.88
N VAL A 45 -1.05 7.40 -2.58
CA VAL A 45 0.24 7.43 -1.86
C VAL A 45 0.62 6.06 -1.31
N GLY A 46 -0.36 5.18 -1.13
CA GLY A 46 -0.12 3.82 -0.70
C GLY A 46 -1.41 3.00 -0.58
N VAL A 47 -1.25 1.80 -0.05
CA VAL A 47 -2.33 0.88 0.28
C VAL A 47 -2.08 0.30 1.67
N GLY A 48 -3.13 0.17 2.47
CA GLY A 48 -3.04 -0.36 3.82
C GLY A 48 -4.12 -1.40 4.10
N TYR A 49 -3.75 -2.39 4.90
CA TYR A 49 -4.67 -3.28 5.59
C TYR A 49 -4.58 -2.95 7.08
N ILE A 50 -5.70 -2.48 7.62
CA ILE A 50 -5.80 -2.03 9.02
C ILE A 50 -6.99 -2.76 9.63
N ASP A 51 -6.71 -3.67 10.55
CA ASP A 51 -7.67 -4.36 11.40
C ASP A 51 -7.26 -4.23 12.88
N GLU A 52 -7.92 -4.95 13.78
CA GLU A 52 -7.61 -4.91 15.22
C GLU A 52 -6.20 -5.45 15.54
N ASP A 53 -5.68 -6.36 14.71
CA ASP A 53 -4.45 -7.12 14.97
C ASP A 53 -3.25 -6.67 14.12
N ALA A 54 -3.47 -5.85 13.09
CA ALA A 54 -2.44 -5.41 12.18
C ALA A 54 -2.72 -4.04 11.56
N SER A 55 -1.63 -3.27 11.43
CA SER A 55 -1.54 -2.12 10.56
C SER A 55 -0.33 -2.33 9.65
N ILE A 56 -0.59 -2.78 8.43
CA ILE A 56 0.43 -3.12 7.43
C ILE A 56 0.09 -2.51 6.07
N GLY A 57 1.09 -2.27 5.24
CA GLY A 57 0.85 -1.66 3.94
C GLY A 57 2.06 -1.58 3.03
N SER A 58 1.84 -0.86 1.94
CA SER A 58 2.85 -0.54 0.93
C SER A 58 2.65 0.89 0.44
N LEU A 59 3.75 1.53 0.04
CA LEU A 59 3.75 2.88 -0.51
C LEU A 59 3.84 2.86 -2.04
N ASN A 60 3.39 3.93 -2.67
CA ASN A 60 3.62 4.18 -4.09
C ASN A 60 5.07 4.60 -4.31
N ALA A 61 5.88 3.65 -4.80
CA ALA A 61 7.32 3.81 -4.99
C ALA A 61 7.65 4.96 -5.95
N ARG A 62 6.80 5.19 -6.96
CA ARG A 62 7.00 6.22 -7.98
C ARG A 62 6.92 7.65 -7.45
N LEU A 63 6.52 7.84 -6.19
CA LEU A 63 6.50 9.14 -5.53
C LEU A 63 7.78 9.42 -4.72
N LEU A 64 8.72 8.47 -4.67
CA LEU A 64 10.00 8.66 -4.00
C LEU A 64 10.99 9.38 -4.92
N ASP A 65 11.73 10.34 -4.36
CA ASP A 65 12.76 11.08 -5.09
C ASP A 65 13.88 10.16 -5.62
N GLU A 66 14.18 9.09 -4.89
CA GLU A 66 15.20 8.09 -5.23
C GLU A 66 14.60 6.81 -5.84
N PHE A 67 13.45 6.90 -6.52
CA PHE A 67 12.79 5.74 -7.13
C PHE A 67 13.72 4.90 -8.02
N ASP A 68 14.58 5.56 -8.80
CA ASP A 68 15.51 4.90 -9.72
C ASP A 68 16.61 4.08 -9.01
N ASN A 69 16.80 4.28 -7.70
CA ASN A 69 17.73 3.49 -6.88
C ASN A 69 17.12 2.18 -6.36
N LEU A 70 15.80 2.00 -6.51
CA LEU A 70 15.12 0.79 -6.06
C LEU A 70 15.46 -0.39 -6.97
N GLN A 71 15.38 -1.60 -6.40
CA GLN A 71 15.45 -2.83 -7.19
C GLN A 71 14.27 -2.91 -8.16
N GLY A 72 14.48 -3.55 -9.30
CA GLY A 72 13.41 -3.74 -10.29
C GLY A 72 12.18 -4.42 -9.69
N GLY A 73 11.01 -3.83 -9.92
CA GLY A 73 9.75 -4.35 -9.39
C GLY A 73 9.39 -5.73 -9.93
N LEU A 74 8.80 -6.57 -9.07
CA LEU A 74 8.22 -7.85 -9.48
C LEU A 74 6.74 -7.68 -9.81
N THR A 75 6.33 -8.07 -11.02
CA THR A 75 4.91 -8.11 -11.37
C THR A 75 4.24 -9.31 -10.70
N VAL A 76 3.32 -9.04 -9.77
CA VAL A 76 2.52 -10.07 -9.08
C VAL A 76 1.04 -9.95 -9.46
N SER A 77 0.37 -11.08 -9.69
CA SER A 77 -1.07 -11.13 -9.99
C SER A 77 -1.81 -11.96 -8.94
N PRO A 78 -2.37 -11.34 -7.88
CA PRO A 78 -3.09 -12.04 -6.82
C PRO A 78 -4.55 -12.36 -7.20
N LYS A 79 -4.89 -12.39 -8.51
CA LYS A 79 -6.28 -12.50 -8.99
C LYS A 79 -6.94 -13.83 -8.63
N THR A 80 -6.16 -14.89 -8.45
CA THR A 80 -6.65 -16.23 -8.14
C THR A 80 -6.70 -16.55 -6.65
N LEU A 81 -6.15 -15.68 -5.79
CA LEU A 81 -6.14 -15.89 -4.35
C LEU A 81 -7.48 -15.50 -3.73
N ASP A 82 -7.93 -16.31 -2.79
CA ASP A 82 -9.10 -15.99 -1.98
C ASP A 82 -8.80 -14.81 -1.02
N LYS A 83 -9.83 -14.38 -0.28
CA LYS A 83 -9.71 -13.25 0.65
C LYS A 83 -8.73 -13.52 1.80
N THR A 84 -8.72 -14.73 2.34
CA THR A 84 -7.89 -15.11 3.49
C THR A 84 -6.44 -15.28 3.08
N GLU A 85 -6.19 -15.90 1.93
CA GLU A 85 -4.87 -16.05 1.32
C GLU A 85 -4.24 -14.71 0.99
N LYS A 86 -5.03 -13.73 0.53
CA LYS A 86 -4.57 -12.36 0.32
C LYS A 86 -4.08 -11.72 1.61
N VAL A 87 -4.87 -11.77 2.68
CA VAL A 87 -4.49 -11.20 3.98
C VAL A 87 -3.24 -11.89 4.54
N LYS A 88 -3.17 -13.22 4.47
CA LYS A 88 -1.97 -13.96 4.88
C LYS A 88 -0.74 -13.49 4.12
N ARG A 89 -0.83 -13.38 2.79
CA ARG A 89 0.26 -12.91 1.95
C ARG A 89 0.65 -11.46 2.26
N TRP A 90 -0.31 -10.58 2.55
CA TRP A 90 -0.01 -9.21 2.95
C TRP A 90 0.78 -9.19 4.26
N ARG A 91 0.39 -9.98 5.26
CA ARG A 91 1.11 -10.08 6.55
C ARG A 91 2.55 -10.58 6.39
N GLU A 92 2.85 -11.34 5.34
CA GLU A 92 4.20 -11.84 5.03
C GLU A 92 5.07 -10.87 4.23
N LEU A 93 4.47 -9.91 3.49
CA LEU A 93 5.18 -9.09 2.50
C LEU A 93 5.12 -7.58 2.77
N TRP A 94 4.09 -7.12 3.46
CA TRP A 94 3.86 -5.69 3.66
C TRP A 94 4.60 -5.16 4.88
N SER A 95 5.00 -3.89 4.77
CA SER A 95 5.68 -3.16 5.84
C SER A 95 4.70 -2.86 6.97
N GLN A 96 5.24 -2.65 8.18
CA GLN A 96 4.45 -2.04 9.24
C GLN A 96 4.00 -0.64 8.81
N LEU A 97 2.73 -0.30 9.00
CA LEU A 97 2.14 0.94 8.54
C LEU A 97 1.72 1.84 9.70
N LYS A 98 2.08 3.12 9.60
CA LYS A 98 1.58 4.19 10.47
C LYS A 98 1.08 5.36 9.63
N VAL A 99 -0.09 5.89 9.97
CA VAL A 99 -0.66 7.10 9.35
C VAL A 99 -0.86 8.14 10.45
N ILE A 100 -0.27 9.32 10.26
CA ILE A 100 -0.25 10.44 11.21
C ILE A 100 -0.81 11.70 10.54
#